data_AF-A0A351SBI4-F1
#
_entry.id   AF-A0A351SBI4-F1
#
_cell.length_a   1.000
_cell.length_b   1.000
_cell.length_c   1.000
_cell.angle_alpha   90.00
_cell.angle_beta   90.00
_cell.angle_gamma   90.00
#
_symmetry.space_group_name_H-M   'P 1'
#
loop_
_entity.id
_entity.type
_entity.pdbx_description
1 polymer ?
#
loop_
_entity_poly.entity_id
_entity_poly.type
_entity_poly.pdbx_seq_one_letter_code
_entity_poly.pdbx_strand_id
1 'polypeptide(L)'
;MIGAILLLTLMGLILGTALGYAAKAFHVEGNPLVEEVSQMMPGTQCGQCGFAGCTPAAEAIVNGDAEVTCCPPGGTSLAASLAKKLGIDIKLDSLQEGVVFAHINSALCTGCTRCYKVCPTDAIVGANKQIHMVINAACTSCRRCVEACPENCIDMLPEQATLDTWYWPKPKAA
;
A
#
# COMPACT_ATOMS: atom_id res chain seq x y z
N MET A 1 -53.90 -10.52 0.63
CA MET A 1 -52.95 -9.44 0.26
C MET A 1 -52.52 -8.62 1.47
N ILE A 2 -53.43 -8.01 2.24
CA ILE A 2 -53.09 -7.18 3.42
C ILE A 2 -52.35 -7.96 4.53
N GLY A 3 -52.74 -9.21 4.80
CA GLY A 3 -52.08 -10.04 5.82
C GLY A 3 -50.60 -10.35 5.53
N ALA A 4 -50.24 -10.57 4.25
CA ALA A 4 -48.86 -10.78 3.84
C ALA A 4 -48.01 -9.51 4.00
N ILE A 5 -48.60 -8.35 3.68
CA ILE A 5 -47.96 -7.05 3.87
C ILE A 5 -47.66 -6.82 5.35
N LEU A 6 -48.65 -7.02 6.24
CA LEU A 6 -48.45 -6.85 7.68
C LEU A 6 -47.37 -7.78 8.26
N LEU A 7 -47.36 -9.05 7.84
CA LEU A 7 -46.39 -10.03 8.33
C LEU A 7 -44.95 -9.64 7.95
N LEU A 8 -44.72 -9.25 6.70
CA LEU A 8 -43.40 -8.84 6.22
C LEU A 8 -42.93 -7.55 6.89
N THR A 9 -43.85 -6.60 7.10
CA THR A 9 -43.51 -5.33 7.77
C THR A 9 -43.12 -5.55 9.23
N LEU A 10 -43.86 -6.40 9.95
CA LEU A 10 -43.56 -6.73 11.35
C LEU A 10 -42.21 -7.43 11.47
N MET A 11 -41.94 -8.40 10.60
CA MET A 11 -40.69 -9.16 10.62
C MET A 11 -39.48 -8.27 10.29
N GLY A 12 -39.63 -7.34 9.33
CA GLY A 12 -38.60 -6.35 9.04
C GLY A 12 -38.32 -5.41 10.21
N LEU A 13 -39.37 -4.98 10.93
CA LEU A 13 -39.23 -4.11 12.10
C LEU A 13 -38.53 -4.83 13.26
N ILE A 14 -38.88 -6.09 13.51
CA ILE A 14 -38.25 -6.92 14.56
C ILE A 14 -36.78 -7.17 14.24
N LEU A 15 -36.48 -7.62 13.01
CA LEU A 15 -35.09 -7.90 12.62
C LEU A 15 -34.24 -6.63 12.56
N GLY A 16 -34.79 -5.53 12.05
CA GLY A 16 -34.10 -4.25 11.99
C GLY A 16 -33.80 -3.66 13.37
N THR A 17 -34.77 -3.72 14.30
CA THR A 17 -34.55 -3.28 15.69
C THR A 17 -33.57 -4.17 16.43
N ALA A 18 -33.62 -5.49 16.23
CA ALA A 18 -32.66 -6.42 16.81
C ALA A 18 -31.22 -6.15 16.31
N LEU A 19 -31.03 -5.96 15.00
CA LEU A 19 -29.73 -5.61 14.41
C LEU A 19 -29.24 -4.24 14.87
N GLY A 20 -30.12 -3.24 14.94
CA GLY A 20 -29.77 -1.91 15.44
C GLY A 20 -29.36 -1.91 16.92
N TYR A 21 -30.04 -2.70 17.75
CA TYR A 21 -29.66 -2.89 19.15
C TYR A 21 -28.31 -3.60 19.26
N ALA A 22 -28.09 -4.68 18.50
CA ALA A 22 -26.82 -5.38 18.48
C ALA A 22 -25.66 -4.47 18.06
N ALA A 23 -25.84 -3.66 17.01
CA ALA A 23 -24.81 -2.72 16.55
C ALA A 23 -24.38 -1.72 17.62
N LYS A 24 -25.30 -1.27 18.48
CA LYS A 24 -25.01 -0.35 19.59
C LYS A 24 -24.46 -1.07 20.82
N ALA A 25 -24.99 -2.25 21.14
CA ALA A 25 -24.57 -3.04 22.29
C ALA A 25 -23.14 -3.60 22.14
N PHE A 26 -22.74 -3.93 20.92
CA PHE A 26 -21.41 -4.48 20.60
C PHE A 26 -20.47 -3.45 19.94
N HIS A 27 -20.77 -2.15 20.06
CA HIS A 27 -19.86 -1.13 19.55
C HIS A 27 -18.58 -1.12 20.39
N VAL A 28 -17.46 -1.48 19.76
CA VAL A 28 -16.13 -1.39 20.37
C VAL A 28 -15.58 -0.01 20.09
N GLU A 29 -15.30 0.77 21.14
CA GLU A 29 -14.60 2.04 20.99
C GLU A 29 -13.14 1.77 20.60
N GLY A 30 -12.79 2.11 19.36
CA GLY A 30 -11.41 2.03 18.88
C GLY A 30 -10.53 3.10 19.51
N ASN A 31 -9.22 2.84 19.61
CA ASN A 31 -8.27 3.86 20.05
C ASN A 31 -8.25 5.02 19.03
N PRO A 32 -8.61 6.26 19.41
CA PRO A 32 -8.70 7.39 18.49
C PRO A 32 -7.35 7.70 17.82
N LEU A 33 -6.22 7.42 18.48
CA LEU A 33 -4.89 7.58 17.87
C LEU A 33 -4.65 6.62 16.71
N VAL A 34 -5.14 5.38 16.80
CA VAL A 34 -4.99 4.39 15.73
C VAL A 34 -5.77 4.81 14.49
N GLU A 35 -6.97 5.35 14.69
CA GLU A 35 -7.78 5.89 13.59
C GLU A 35 -7.07 7.07 12.91
N GLU A 36 -6.53 8.02 13.68
CA GLU A 36 -5.77 9.14 13.13
C GLU A 36 -4.52 8.70 12.37
N VAL A 37 -3.78 7.71 12.89
CA VAL A 37 -2.60 7.15 12.20
C VAL A 37 -3.00 6.40 10.94
N SER A 38 -4.07 5.61 10.99
CA SER A 38 -4.61 4.88 9.85
C SER A 38 -5.07 5.84 8.73
N GLN A 39 -5.63 7.00 9.08
CA GLN A 39 -6.01 8.04 8.11
C GLN A 39 -4.83 8.73 7.45
N MET A 40 -3.67 8.80 8.13
CA MET A 40 -2.43 9.32 7.52
C MET A 40 -1.80 8.31 6.55
N MET A 41 -2.13 7.01 6.65
CA MET A 41 -1.57 6.00 5.78
C MET A 41 -2.10 6.08 4.34
N PRO A 42 -1.37 5.54 3.34
CA PRO A 42 -1.80 5.57 1.93
C PRO A 42 -3.07 4.77 1.61
N GLY A 43 -3.59 3.97 2.55
CA GLY A 43 -4.81 3.18 2.36
C GLY A 43 -4.72 2.04 1.35
N THR A 44 -3.52 1.69 0.87
CA THR A 44 -3.32 0.71 -0.21
C THR A 44 -3.50 -0.75 0.19
N GLN A 45 -3.53 -1.07 1.49
CA GLN A 45 -3.70 -2.43 2.01
C GLN A 45 -2.74 -3.46 1.38
N CYS A 46 -1.52 -3.05 1.05
CA CYS A 46 -0.62 -3.83 0.18
C CYS A 46 0.18 -4.93 0.89
N GLY A 47 0.25 -4.90 2.22
CA GLY A 47 0.95 -5.89 3.06
C GLY A 47 2.48 -5.88 2.99
N GLN A 48 3.10 -4.89 2.33
CA GLN A 48 4.57 -4.83 2.20
C GLN A 48 5.30 -4.60 3.53
N CYS A 49 4.61 -4.01 4.51
CA CYS A 49 5.10 -3.80 5.86
C CYS A 49 5.00 -5.06 6.75
N GLY A 50 4.48 -6.18 6.24
CA GLY A 50 4.27 -7.42 7.00
C GLY A 50 2.94 -7.52 7.74
N PHE A 51 2.13 -6.46 7.75
CA PHE A 51 0.79 -6.45 8.35
C PHE A 51 -0.31 -6.74 7.32
N ALA A 52 -1.44 -7.29 7.78
CA ALA A 52 -2.59 -7.61 6.93
C ALA A 52 -3.27 -6.37 6.31
N GLY A 53 -2.98 -5.17 6.82
CA GLY A 53 -3.52 -3.91 6.32
C GLY A 53 -2.96 -2.67 7.03
N CYS A 54 -3.42 -1.49 6.63
CA CYS A 54 -3.06 -0.19 7.18
C CYS A 54 -3.53 -0.03 8.62
N THR A 55 -4.74 -0.47 8.98
CA THR A 55 -5.25 -0.39 10.36
C THR A 55 -4.41 -1.19 11.37
N PRO A 56 -4.11 -2.49 11.15
CA PRO A 56 -3.23 -3.22 12.05
C PRO A 56 -1.78 -2.71 12.04
N ALA A 57 -1.30 -2.17 10.91
CA ALA A 57 0.00 -1.50 10.88
C ALA A 57 0.00 -0.21 11.72
N ALA A 58 -1.07 0.58 11.65
CA ALA A 58 -1.24 1.79 12.46
C ALA A 58 -1.31 1.46 13.95
N GLU A 59 -2.02 0.40 14.32
CA GLU A 59 -2.08 -0.09 15.70
C GLU A 59 -0.71 -0.51 16.22
N ALA A 60 0.06 -1.27 15.44
CA ALA A 60 1.42 -1.67 15.80
C ALA A 60 2.36 -0.46 15.98
N ILE A 61 2.23 0.57 15.14
CA ILE A 61 3.01 1.81 15.28
C ILE A 61 2.63 2.56 16.58
N VAL A 62 1.32 2.68 16.87
CA VAL A 62 0.84 3.37 18.09
C VAL A 62 1.25 2.62 19.36
N ASN A 63 1.25 1.29 19.33
CA ASN A 63 1.67 0.46 20.46
C ASN A 63 3.20 0.36 20.62
N GLY A 64 3.97 0.80 19.63
CA GLY A 64 5.44 0.70 19.63
C GLY A 64 5.99 -0.66 19.17
N ASP A 65 5.14 -1.53 18.63
CA ASP A 65 5.53 -2.82 18.06
C ASP A 65 6.15 -2.70 16.65
N ALA A 66 5.96 -1.57 15.98
CA ALA A 66 6.50 -1.27 14.66
C ALA A 66 7.12 0.13 14.59
N GLU A 67 8.21 0.27 13.82
CA GLU A 67 8.81 1.57 13.53
C GLU A 67 7.91 2.44 12.63
N VAL A 68 7.95 3.76 12.81
CA VAL A 68 7.27 4.75 11.96
C VAL A 68 7.71 4.73 10.49
N THR A 69 8.84 4.10 10.19
CA THR A 69 9.40 3.86 8.85
C THR A 69 8.83 2.59 8.19
N CYS A 70 7.96 1.83 8.87
CA CYS A 70 7.57 0.49 8.43
C CYS A 70 6.77 0.45 7.12
N CYS A 71 6.26 1.58 6.61
CA CYS A 71 5.41 1.65 5.43
C CYS A 71 6.21 2.02 4.18
N PRO A 72 6.63 1.05 3.34
CA PRO A 72 7.41 1.34 2.14
C PRO A 72 6.73 2.30 1.14
N PRO A 73 5.42 2.19 0.84
CA PRO A 73 4.78 3.10 -0.12
C PRO A 73 4.59 4.51 0.43
N GLY A 74 4.57 4.70 1.75
CA GLY A 74 4.50 6.02 2.38
C GLY A 74 5.85 6.73 2.41
N GLY A 75 6.95 5.98 2.35
CA GLY A 75 8.30 6.52 2.33
C GLY A 75 8.62 7.40 3.55
N THR A 76 9.62 8.25 3.37
CA THR A 76 10.15 9.15 4.39
C THR A 76 9.19 10.28 4.75
N SER A 77 8.36 10.74 3.80
CA SER A 77 7.40 11.82 4.02
C SER A 77 6.29 11.41 4.98
N LEU A 78 5.79 10.17 4.85
CA LEU A 78 4.87 9.58 5.81
C LEU A 78 5.56 9.37 7.16
N ALA A 79 6.76 8.77 7.16
CA ALA A 79 7.51 8.51 8.39
C ALA A 79 7.76 9.79 9.20
N ALA A 80 8.14 10.89 8.55
CA ALA A 80 8.34 12.19 9.19
C ALA A 80 7.04 12.76 9.79
N SER A 81 5.92 12.63 9.06
CA SER A 81 4.60 13.07 9.53
C SER A 81 4.13 12.26 10.74
N LEU A 82 4.34 10.94 10.71
CA LEU A 82 4.02 10.03 11.81
C LEU A 82 4.88 10.31 13.05
N ALA A 83 6.19 10.50 12.88
CA ALA A 83 7.07 10.87 13.99
C ALA A 83 6.67 12.18 14.65
N LYS A 84 6.36 13.20 13.86
CA LYS A 84 5.89 14.49 14.38
C LYS A 84 4.60 14.33 15.18
N LYS A 85 3.69 13.46 14.73
CA LYS A 85 2.43 13.20 15.43
C LYS A 85 2.64 12.42 16.74
N LEU A 86 3.49 11.41 16.71
CA LEU A 86 3.76 10.52 17.85
C LEU A 86 4.83 11.04 18.82
N GLY A 87 5.49 12.16 18.48
CA GLY A 87 6.56 12.74 19.28
C GLY A 87 7.85 11.89 19.28
N ILE A 88 8.06 11.09 18.23
CA ILE A 88 9.22 10.21 18.07
C ILE A 88 10.28 10.94 17.25
N ASP A 89 11.52 10.96 17.73
CA ASP A 89 12.64 11.58 17.02
C ASP A 89 13.29 10.54 16.09
N ILE A 90 13.25 10.77 14.76
CA ILE A 90 13.83 9.87 13.75
C ILE A 90 14.98 10.58 13.04
N LYS A 91 16.11 9.87 12.88
CA LYS A 91 17.17 10.28 11.96
C LYS A 91 16.80 9.89 10.53
N LEU A 92 16.30 10.85 9.76
CA LEU A 92 15.90 10.65 8.36
C LEU A 92 17.09 10.57 7.38
N ASP A 93 18.28 11.02 7.81
CA ASP A 93 19.47 11.19 6.96
C ASP A 93 20.03 9.89 6.35
N SER A 94 19.72 8.74 6.93
CA SER A 94 20.18 7.43 6.42
C SER A 94 19.21 6.75 5.45
N LEU A 95 18.04 7.34 5.19
CA LEU A 95 17.07 6.81 4.24
C LEU A 95 17.42 7.37 2.85
N GLN A 96 18.42 6.78 2.20
CA GLN A 96 18.82 7.15 0.85
C GLN A 96 17.69 6.82 -0.14
N GLU A 97 16.94 7.86 -0.49
CA GLU A 97 15.84 7.86 -1.45
C GLU A 97 16.37 7.75 -2.88
N GLY A 98 16.45 6.53 -3.38
CA GLY A 98 16.32 6.27 -4.81
C GLY A 98 14.98 5.59 -5.03
N VAL A 99 14.06 6.25 -5.75
CA VAL A 99 12.87 5.53 -6.22
C VAL A 99 13.35 4.46 -7.20
N VAL A 100 13.11 3.21 -6.84
CA VAL A 100 13.49 2.05 -7.66
C VAL A 100 12.26 1.54 -8.40
N PHE A 101 12.41 1.36 -9.72
CA PHE A 101 11.35 0.88 -10.57
C PHE A 101 11.68 -0.52 -11.09
N ALA A 102 10.64 -1.31 -11.36
CA ALA A 102 10.82 -2.57 -12.04
C ALA A 102 11.17 -2.31 -13.50
N HIS A 103 12.20 -2.98 -14.01
CA HIS A 103 12.65 -2.92 -15.39
C HIS A 103 12.65 -4.33 -15.97
N ILE A 104 11.98 -4.52 -17.10
CA ILE A 104 11.86 -5.82 -17.77
C ILE A 104 12.90 -5.91 -18.88
N ASN A 105 13.74 -6.93 -18.84
CA ASN A 105 14.68 -7.22 -19.91
C ASN A 105 13.94 -7.81 -21.13
N SER A 106 13.86 -7.01 -22.19
CA SER A 106 13.17 -7.35 -23.43
C SER A 106 13.75 -8.56 -24.16
N ALA A 107 15.04 -8.88 -23.97
CA ALA A 107 15.69 -10.02 -24.61
C ALA A 107 15.31 -11.37 -23.98
N LEU A 108 14.90 -11.36 -22.70
CA LEU A 108 14.55 -12.56 -21.95
C LEU A 108 13.03 -12.73 -21.75
N CYS A 109 12.26 -11.67 -21.94
CA CYS A 109 10.81 -11.71 -21.75
C CYS A 109 10.11 -12.57 -22.82
N THR A 110 9.50 -13.68 -22.38
CA THR A 110 8.74 -14.59 -23.26
C THR A 110 7.26 -14.20 -23.44
N GLY A 111 6.80 -13.14 -22.75
CA GLY A 111 5.41 -12.69 -22.83
C GLY A 111 4.40 -13.55 -22.07
N CYS A 112 4.80 -14.18 -20.95
CA CYS A 112 3.97 -15.09 -20.17
C CYS A 112 2.79 -14.44 -19.40
N THR A 113 2.72 -13.11 -19.32
CA THR A 113 1.67 -12.31 -18.63
C THR A 113 1.52 -12.51 -17.11
N ARG A 114 2.43 -13.24 -16.44
CA ARG A 114 2.35 -13.43 -14.98
C ARG A 114 2.57 -12.14 -14.20
N CYS A 115 3.57 -11.36 -14.62
CA CYS A 115 3.87 -10.07 -14.02
C CYS A 115 2.69 -9.08 -14.10
N TYR A 116 1.98 -9.05 -15.24
CA TYR A 116 0.77 -8.24 -15.43
C TYR A 116 -0.31 -8.58 -14.39
N LYS A 117 -0.60 -9.87 -14.18
CA LYS A 117 -1.67 -10.32 -13.27
C LYS A 117 -1.40 -10.04 -11.79
N VAL A 118 -0.13 -9.96 -11.38
CA VAL A 118 0.24 -9.72 -9.98
C VAL A 118 0.47 -8.25 -9.65
N CYS A 119 0.48 -7.37 -10.66
CA CYS A 119 0.72 -5.95 -10.47
C CYS A 119 -0.51 -5.30 -9.82
N PRO A 120 -0.41 -4.72 -8.61
CA PRO A 120 -1.57 -4.12 -7.93
C PRO A 120 -1.98 -2.76 -8.51
N THR A 121 -1.12 -2.13 -9.30
CA THR A 121 -1.30 -0.76 -9.83
C THR A 121 -1.37 -0.74 -11.35
N ASP A 122 -1.44 -1.91 -11.99
CA ASP A 122 -1.45 -2.07 -13.45
C ASP A 122 -0.30 -1.31 -14.16
N ALA A 123 0.86 -1.23 -13.51
CA ALA A 123 2.04 -0.54 -14.03
C ALA A 123 2.70 -1.27 -15.23
N ILE A 124 2.30 -2.49 -15.53
CA ILE A 124 2.91 -3.33 -16.57
C ILE A 124 2.02 -3.33 -17.79
N VAL A 125 2.58 -3.00 -18.95
CA VAL A 125 1.89 -2.99 -20.24
C VAL A 125 2.48 -4.08 -21.13
N GLY A 126 1.60 -4.88 -21.74
CA GLY A 126 1.99 -5.96 -22.64
C GLY A 126 0.81 -6.88 -22.93
N ALA A 127 0.98 -7.78 -23.88
CA ALA A 127 0.00 -8.81 -24.22
C ALA A 127 0.65 -10.19 -24.20
N ASN A 128 -0.18 -11.23 -24.32
CA ASN A 128 0.33 -12.60 -24.39
C ASN A 128 1.27 -12.77 -25.58
N LYS A 129 2.43 -13.39 -25.36
CA LYS A 129 3.52 -13.55 -26.34
C LYS A 129 4.07 -12.23 -26.90
N GLN A 130 3.90 -11.12 -26.18
CA GLN A 130 4.53 -9.83 -26.49
C GLN A 130 5.46 -9.42 -25.34
N ILE A 131 6.46 -8.60 -25.66
CA ILE A 131 7.39 -8.06 -24.66
C ILE A 131 6.61 -7.09 -23.77
N HIS A 132 6.77 -7.25 -22.46
CA HIS A 132 6.13 -6.38 -21.48
C HIS A 132 7.07 -5.22 -21.10
N MET A 133 6.51 -4.05 -20.80
CA MET A 133 7.21 -2.85 -20.35
C MET A 133 6.55 -2.32 -19.08
N VAL A 134 7.33 -1.64 -18.24
CA VAL A 134 6.84 -1.02 -17.00
C VAL A 134 6.71 0.48 -17.21
N ILE A 135 5.58 1.05 -16.79
CA ILE A 135 5.37 2.49 -16.69
C ILE A 135 5.88 2.93 -15.32
N ASN A 136 7.03 3.60 -15.27
CA ASN A 136 7.67 4.04 -14.01
C ASN A 136 6.72 4.86 -13.13
N ALA A 137 5.95 5.77 -13.74
CA ALA A 137 4.99 6.62 -13.01
C ALA A 137 3.90 5.85 -12.25
N ALA A 138 3.58 4.61 -12.64
CA ALA A 138 2.59 3.77 -11.97
C ALA A 138 3.20 2.67 -11.09
N CYS A 139 4.53 2.50 -11.13
CA CYS A 139 5.23 1.45 -10.41
C CYS A 139 5.49 1.87 -8.97
N THR A 140 4.92 1.13 -8.01
CA THR A 140 5.06 1.40 -6.56
C THR A 140 6.20 0.64 -5.91
N SER A 141 7.11 0.06 -6.68
CA SER A 141 8.27 -0.70 -6.19
C SER A 141 7.95 -1.93 -5.31
N CYS A 142 6.75 -2.50 -5.45
CA CYS A 142 6.26 -3.62 -4.62
C CYS A 142 6.96 -4.98 -4.82
N ARG A 143 7.80 -5.14 -5.86
CA ARG A 143 8.57 -6.34 -6.22
C ARG A 143 7.79 -7.65 -6.52
N ARG A 144 6.46 -7.67 -6.37
CA ARG A 144 5.62 -8.85 -6.71
C ARG A 144 5.85 -9.40 -8.13
N CYS A 145 6.12 -8.51 -9.09
CA CYS A 145 6.40 -8.91 -10.47
C CYS A 145 7.71 -9.69 -10.62
N VAL A 146 8.72 -9.39 -9.80
CA VAL A 146 10.01 -10.09 -9.80
C VAL A 146 9.80 -11.54 -9.36
N GLU A 147 9.09 -11.75 -8.25
CA GLU A 147 8.77 -13.08 -7.72
C GLU A 147 7.91 -13.92 -8.66
N ALA A 148 7.00 -13.27 -9.41
CA ALA A 148 6.10 -13.96 -10.33
C ALA A 148 6.76 -14.32 -11.68
N CYS A 149 7.95 -13.78 -12.00
CA CYS A 149 8.57 -13.95 -13.30
C CYS A 149 9.28 -15.31 -13.41
N PRO A 150 8.84 -16.22 -14.30
CA PRO A 150 9.46 -17.54 -14.42
C PRO A 150 10.86 -17.49 -15.05
N GLU A 151 11.12 -16.46 -15.88
CA GLU A 151 12.40 -16.25 -16.56
C GLU A 151 13.38 -15.39 -15.74
N ASN A 152 12.95 -14.89 -14.57
CA ASN A 152 13.70 -13.92 -13.77
C ASN A 152 14.22 -12.72 -14.58
N CYS A 153 13.43 -12.22 -15.53
CA CYS A 153 13.84 -11.14 -16.43
C CYS A 153 13.52 -9.72 -15.93
N ILE A 154 13.20 -9.55 -14.64
CA ILE A 154 12.76 -8.28 -14.06
C ILE A 154 13.73 -7.86 -12.96
N ASP A 155 14.36 -6.69 -13.16
CA ASP A 155 15.30 -6.10 -12.22
C ASP A 155 14.73 -4.83 -11.60
N MET A 156 15.15 -4.48 -10.38
CA MET A 156 14.81 -3.21 -9.75
C MET A 156 15.93 -2.21 -10.00
N LEU A 157 15.69 -1.24 -10.86
CA LEU A 157 16.67 -0.22 -11.23
C LEU A 157 16.29 1.14 -10.62
N PRO A 158 17.26 1.94 -10.17
CA PRO A 158 16.99 3.31 -9.77
C PRO A 158 16.55 4.15 -10.97
N GLU A 159 15.75 5.18 -10.72
CA GLU A 159 15.40 6.15 -11.75
C GLU A 159 16.67 6.74 -12.41
N GLN A 160 16.71 6.72 -13.74
CA GLN A 160 17.77 7.40 -14.47
C GLN A 160 17.50 8.91 -14.41
N ALA A 161 18.49 9.68 -13.99
CA ALA A 161 18.38 11.14 -13.98
C ALA A 161 18.13 11.65 -15.41
N THR A 162 16.97 12.25 -15.64
CA THR A 162 16.66 12.98 -16.88
C THR A 162 17.01 14.45 -16.69
N LEU A 163 17.01 15.24 -17.76
CA LEU A 163 17.28 16.68 -17.66
C LEU A 163 16.32 17.41 -16.69
N ASP A 164 15.11 16.88 -16.50
CA ASP A 164 14.09 17.45 -15.63
C ASP A 164 14.25 17.03 -14.15
N THR A 165 14.77 15.82 -13.89
CA THR A 165 14.95 15.27 -12.52
C THR A 165 16.38 15.40 -12.01
N TRP A 166 17.33 15.77 -12.87
CA TRP A 166 18.73 15.94 -12.49
C TRP A 166 18.91 17.17 -11.61
N TYR A 167 19.47 16.95 -10.42
CA TYR A 167 19.92 18.00 -9.52
C TYR A 167 21.41 17.81 -9.23
N TRP A 168 22.10 18.90 -8.89
CA TRP A 168 23.50 18.83 -8.47
C TRP A 168 23.61 18.11 -7.12
N PRO A 169 24.21 16.91 -7.04
CA PRO A 169 24.32 16.22 -5.77
C PRO A 169 25.25 17.01 -4.84
N LYS A 170 24.82 17.21 -3.59
CA LYS A 170 25.66 17.88 -2.59
C LYS A 170 26.97 17.09 -2.44
N PRO A 171 28.14 17.69 -2.63
CA PRO A 171 29.41 16.98 -2.46
C PRO A 171 29.48 16.43 -1.03
N LYS A 172 29.87 15.16 -0.89
CA LYS A 172 30.11 14.57 0.43
C LYS A 172 31.22 15.38 1.09
N ALA A 173 30.94 15.93 2.28
CA ALA A 173 31.97 16.53 3.11
C ALA A 173 33.02 15.45 3.40
N ALA A 174 34.28 15.78 3.11
CA ALA A 174 35.43 14.90 3.30
C ALA A 174 35.67 14.58 4.78
#